data_AF-A0AAV0X2S6-F1
#
_entry.id   AF-A0AAV0X2S6-F1
#
_cell.length_a   1.000
_cell.length_b   1.000
_cell.length_c   1.000
_cell.angle_alpha   90.00
_cell.angle_beta   90.00
_cell.angle_gamma   90.00
#
_symmetry.space_group_name_H-M   'P 1'
#
loop_
_entity.id
_entity.type
_entity.pdbx_description
1 polymer ?
#
loop_
_entity_poly.entity_id
_entity_poly.type
_entity_poly.pdbx_seq_one_letter_code
_entity_poly.pdbx_strand_id
1 'polypeptide(L)'
;MSIAEFLDGMPSFDERNFSRFHSDNGRSKRVPVYITTEDQPCDQIIVTDKSNLLLRYLHNQWDKKHGGKKRECVETGEEAGSSSRKRPRIDVPIL
;
A
#
# COMPACT_ATOMS: atom_id res chain seq x y z
N MET A 1 8.37 11.42 39.10
CA MET A 1 8.46 11.99 37.75
C MET A 1 7.33 12.98 37.57
N SER A 2 7.64 14.17 37.10
CA SER A 2 6.63 15.20 36.82
C SER A 2 6.10 15.07 35.40
N ILE A 3 4.93 15.65 35.14
CA ILE A 3 4.37 15.69 33.78
C ILE A 3 5.25 16.51 32.81
N ALA A 4 6.03 17.47 33.32
CA ALA A 4 6.95 18.27 32.52
C ALA A 4 8.14 17.43 32.03
N GLU A 5 8.70 16.56 32.90
CA GLU A 5 9.76 15.62 32.52
C GLU A 5 9.28 14.60 31.47
N PHE A 6 8.00 14.25 31.49
CA PHE A 6 7.41 13.36 30.48
C PHE A 6 7.20 14.05 29.13
N LEU A 7 6.96 15.36 29.11
CA LEU A 7 6.73 16.15 27.90
C LEU A 7 8.03 16.72 27.29
N ASP A 8 9.16 16.57 27.97
CA ASP A 8 10.46 16.98 27.46
C ASP A 8 10.95 16.04 26.35
N GLY A 9 11.65 16.57 25.36
CA GLY A 9 12.19 15.80 24.24
C GLY A 9 11.18 15.25 23.22
N MET A 10 9.96 15.82 23.17
CA MET A 10 8.96 15.43 22.17
C MET A 10 9.49 15.64 20.72
N PRO A 11 9.12 14.78 19.76
CA PRO A 11 9.61 14.89 18.39
C PRO A 11 9.28 16.24 17.76
N SER A 12 10.32 16.88 17.20
CA SER A 12 10.19 18.10 16.40
C SER A 12 10.86 17.87 15.05
N PHE A 13 10.10 18.02 13.97
CA PHE A 13 10.66 17.96 12.62
C PHE A 13 11.44 19.24 12.27
N ASP A 14 10.93 20.40 12.69
CA ASP A 14 11.58 21.70 12.59
C ASP A 14 11.06 22.59 13.73
N GLU A 15 11.97 23.06 14.59
CA GLU A 15 11.65 23.92 15.75
C GLU A 15 11.00 25.25 15.34
N ARG A 16 11.18 25.68 14.09
CA ARG A 16 10.63 26.93 13.57
C ARG A 16 9.15 26.82 13.19
N ASN A 17 8.61 25.62 13.02
CA ASN A 17 7.24 25.41 12.53
C ASN A 17 6.17 26.13 13.37
N PHE A 18 6.38 26.21 14.69
CA PHE A 18 5.43 26.81 15.63
C PHE A 18 6.00 27.96 16.46
N SER A 19 7.28 28.31 16.29
CA SER A 19 7.93 29.36 17.09
C SER A 19 7.31 30.76 16.91
N ARG A 20 6.60 30.99 15.81
CA ARG A 20 5.93 32.27 15.46
C ARG A 20 4.41 32.16 15.37
N PHE A 21 3.82 31.11 15.96
CA PHE A 21 2.38 30.94 15.94
C PHE A 21 1.68 32.06 16.73
N HIS A 22 0.66 32.68 16.14
CA HIS A 22 -0.16 33.72 16.76
C HIS A 22 -1.65 33.35 16.63
N SER A 23 -2.32 33.17 17.76
CA SER A 23 -3.75 32.84 17.84
C SER A 23 -4.67 34.01 17.47
N ASP A 24 -4.17 35.24 17.51
CA ASP A 24 -4.94 36.48 17.31
C ASP A 24 -5.14 36.87 15.83
N ASN A 25 -4.86 35.96 14.90
CA ASN A 25 -5.30 36.13 13.52
C ASN A 25 -6.80 35.81 13.44
N GLY A 26 -7.63 36.69 14.02
CA GLY A 26 -9.09 36.60 14.23
C GLY A 26 -9.95 36.58 12.96
N ARG A 27 -9.41 36.12 11.83
CA ARG A 27 -10.18 35.71 10.67
C ARG A 27 -9.70 34.32 10.32
N SER A 28 -10.58 33.33 10.51
CA SER A 28 -10.43 32.02 9.87
C SER A 28 -10.26 32.29 8.37
N LYS A 29 -9.01 32.31 7.91
CA LYS A 29 -8.69 32.46 6.50
C LYS A 29 -9.20 31.18 5.87
N ARG A 30 -10.33 31.25 5.16
CA ARG A 30 -10.85 30.10 4.43
C ARG A 30 -9.71 29.61 3.55
N VAL A 31 -9.38 28.32 3.69
CA VAL A 31 -8.36 27.68 2.85
C VAL A 31 -8.82 27.83 1.39
N PRO A 32 -7.95 28.32 0.49
CA PRO A 32 -8.32 28.45 -0.91
C PRO A 32 -8.68 27.08 -1.50
N VAL A 33 -9.72 27.06 -2.32
CA VAL A 33 -10.13 25.85 -3.05
C VAL A 33 -9.17 25.65 -4.22
N TYR A 34 -8.62 24.44 -4.36
CA TYR A 34 -7.83 24.08 -5.54
C TYR A 34 -8.75 23.85 -6.74
N ILE A 35 -8.46 24.55 -7.84
CA ILE A 35 -9.16 24.42 -9.12
C ILE A 35 -8.14 23.98 -10.14
N THR A 36 -8.30 22.79 -10.70
CA THR A 36 -7.44 22.27 -11.76
C THR A 36 -7.74 23.00 -13.07
N THR A 37 -6.71 23.57 -13.71
CA THR A 37 -6.84 24.30 -14.98
C THR A 37 -6.29 23.54 -16.19
N GLU A 38 -5.52 22.49 -15.94
CA GLU A 38 -4.86 21.67 -16.96
C GLU A 38 -5.32 20.22 -16.85
N ASP A 39 -5.46 19.54 -17.98
CA ASP A 39 -5.79 18.12 -18.00
C ASP A 39 -4.48 17.31 -18.01
N GLN A 40 -4.19 16.64 -16.89
CA GLN A 40 -3.00 15.82 -16.74
C GLN A 40 -3.37 14.33 -16.82
N PRO A 41 -2.78 13.55 -17.74
CA PRO A 41 -3.09 12.14 -17.87
C PRO A 41 -2.65 11.35 -16.63
N CYS A 42 -3.42 10.33 -16.27
CA CYS A 42 -3.03 9.39 -15.22
C CYS A 42 -2.05 8.35 -15.75
N ASP A 43 -0.94 8.11 -15.05
CA ASP A 43 0.03 7.07 -15.43
C ASP A 43 -0.55 5.65 -15.32
N GLN A 44 -1.46 5.43 -14.38
CA GLN A 44 -2.07 4.13 -14.11
C GLN A 44 -3.56 4.28 -13.81
N ILE A 45 -4.33 3.25 -14.17
CA ILE A 45 -5.78 3.20 -13.96
C ILE A 45 -6.09 2.02 -13.02
N ILE A 46 -6.88 2.28 -11.99
CA ILE A 46 -7.37 1.24 -11.09
C ILE A 46 -8.49 0.48 -11.81
N VAL A 47 -8.28 -0.81 -12.03
CA VAL A 47 -9.26 -1.70 -12.69
C VAL A 47 -9.75 -2.76 -11.71
N THR A 48 -11.06 -2.94 -11.67
CA THR A 48 -11.69 -4.02 -10.89
C THR A 48 -11.76 -5.29 -11.72
N ASP A 49 -11.38 -6.41 -11.12
CA ASP A 49 -11.59 -7.74 -11.70
C ASP A 49 -13.09 -8.02 -11.85
N LYS A 50 -13.54 -8.19 -13.10
CA LYS A 50 -14.94 -8.47 -13.45
C LYS A 50 -15.28 -9.96 -13.41
N SER A 51 -14.32 -10.83 -13.09
CA SER A 51 -14.58 -12.26 -13.03
C SER A 51 -15.57 -12.59 -11.92
N ASN A 52 -16.45 -13.55 -12.20
CA ASN A 52 -17.39 -14.01 -11.19
C ASN A 52 -16.62 -14.69 -10.05
N LEU A 53 -16.87 -14.26 -8.81
CA LEU A 53 -16.11 -14.73 -7.66
C LEU A 53 -16.23 -16.24 -7.44
N LEU A 54 -17.41 -16.83 -7.67
CA LEU A 54 -17.62 -18.26 -7.54
C LEU A 54 -16.81 -19.03 -8.59
N LEU A 55 -16.85 -18.59 -9.86
CA LEU A 55 -16.06 -19.22 -10.92
C LEU A 55 -14.56 -19.14 -10.64
N ARG A 56 -14.07 -17.97 -10.19
CA ARG A 56 -12.68 -17.79 -9.77
C ARG A 56 -12.29 -18.75 -8.64
N TYR A 57 -13.18 -18.92 -7.66
CA TYR A 57 -12.96 -19.85 -6.56
C TYR A 57 -12.89 -21.31 -7.03
N LEU A 58 -13.86 -21.74 -7.84
CA LEU A 58 -13.93 -23.10 -8.35
C LEU A 58 -12.72 -23.44 -9.24
N HIS A 59 -12.34 -22.53 -10.14
CA HIS A 59 -11.11 -22.68 -10.94
C HIS A 59 -9.87 -22.81 -10.05
N ASN A 60 -9.73 -21.96 -9.04
CA ASN A 60 -8.58 -22.02 -8.14
C ASN A 60 -8.54 -23.33 -7.32
N GLN A 61 -9.69 -23.85 -6.89
CA GLN A 61 -9.76 -25.17 -6.23
C GLN A 61 -9.40 -26.31 -7.18
N TRP A 62 -9.90 -26.26 -8.42
CA TRP A 62 -9.58 -27.23 -9.45
C TRP A 62 -8.10 -27.24 -9.80
N ASP A 63 -7.51 -26.07 -10.07
CA ASP A 63 -6.09 -25.92 -10.39
C ASP A 63 -5.20 -26.33 -9.23
N LYS A 64 -5.60 -26.08 -7.99
CA LYS A 64 -4.87 -26.57 -6.81
C LYS A 64 -4.87 -28.10 -6.75
N LYS A 65 -5.98 -28.75 -7.09
CA LYS A 65 -6.14 -30.21 -7.06
C LYS A 65 -5.48 -30.91 -8.26
N HIS A 66 -5.44 -30.27 -9.42
CA HIS A 66 -5.04 -30.91 -10.68
C HIS A 66 -3.79 -30.30 -11.33
N GLY A 67 -3.38 -29.09 -10.93
CA GLY A 67 -2.23 -28.36 -11.46
C GLY A 67 -0.87 -28.84 -10.95
N GLY A 68 -0.84 -29.79 -10.01
CA GLY A 68 0.38 -30.47 -9.55
C GLY A 68 0.90 -31.54 -10.53
N LYS A 69 0.09 -32.02 -11.48
CA LYS A 69 0.44 -33.18 -12.32
C LYS A 69 1.62 -32.96 -13.27
N LYS A 70 1.97 -31.71 -13.59
CA LYS A 70 3.19 -31.41 -14.38
C LYS A 70 4.45 -31.24 -13.52
N ARG A 71 4.33 -31.30 -12.19
CA ARG A 71 5.43 -31.14 -11.23
C ARG A 71 5.60 -32.37 -10.33
N GLU A 72 5.02 -33.51 -10.72
CA GLU A 72 5.14 -34.80 -10.05
C GLU A 72 5.95 -35.80 -10.92
N CYS A 73 7.06 -35.31 -11.46
CA CYS A 73 8.24 -36.15 -11.62
C CYS A 73 9.24 -35.51 -10.66
N VAL A 74 9.68 -36.26 -9.66
CA VAL A 74 10.49 -35.87 -8.48
C VAL A 74 9.69 -35.71 -7.17
N GLU A 75 9.51 -36.87 -6.54
CA GLU A 75 9.72 -37.20 -5.12
C GLU A 75 8.81 -36.63 -4.01
N THR A 76 8.10 -37.61 -3.40
CA THR A 76 7.76 -37.80 -1.99
C THR A 76 8.33 -36.79 -0.99
N GLY A 77 7.46 -36.13 -0.23
CA GLY A 77 7.89 -35.31 0.91
C GLY A 77 6.78 -34.43 1.43
N GLU A 78 6.12 -34.92 2.46
CA GLU A 78 5.14 -34.26 3.32
C GLU A 78 5.69 -32.90 3.79
N GLU A 79 4.87 -31.83 3.79
CA GLU A 79 4.91 -30.71 4.74
C GLU A 79 3.82 -29.69 4.35
N ALA A 80 2.87 -29.51 5.25
CA ALA A 80 1.88 -28.46 5.18
C ALA A 80 2.54 -27.10 5.45
N GLY A 81 2.20 -26.08 4.64
CA GLY A 81 2.40 -24.68 5.01
C GLY A 81 3.64 -24.02 4.41
N SER A 82 3.46 -23.31 3.30
CA SER A 82 4.27 -22.12 3.01
C SER A 82 3.51 -21.17 2.08
N SER A 83 2.79 -20.24 2.70
CA SER A 83 2.35 -19.00 2.07
C SER A 83 3.55 -18.07 1.91
N SER A 84 4.36 -18.24 0.87
CA SER A 84 5.25 -17.17 0.40
C SER A 84 5.76 -17.43 -1.01
N ARG A 85 4.93 -17.16 -2.02
CA ARG A 85 5.43 -16.94 -3.38
C ARG A 85 5.88 -15.48 -3.50
N LYS A 86 7.08 -15.17 -3.02
CA LYS A 86 7.76 -13.92 -3.37
C LYS A 86 7.95 -13.91 -4.89
N ARG A 87 7.34 -12.95 -5.59
CA ARG A 87 7.58 -12.74 -7.03
C ARG A 87 8.98 -12.12 -7.19
N PRO A 88 9.84 -12.62 -8.09
CA PRO A 88 11.09 -11.95 -8.42
C PRO A 88 10.79 -10.57 -9.00
N ARG A 89 11.47 -9.54 -8.51
CA ARG A 89 11.43 -8.20 -9.07
C ARG A 89 12.15 -8.24 -10.42
N ILE A 90 11.44 -7.93 -11.50
CA ILE A 90 12.00 -7.78 -12.83
C ILE A 90 12.36 -6.30 -12.97
N ASP A 91 13.60 -5.94 -12.67
CA ASP A 91 14.12 -4.62 -13.06
C ASP A 91 14.47 -4.72 -14.55
N VAL A 92 13.53 -4.37 -15.42
CA VAL A 92 13.81 -4.17 -16.84
C VAL A 92 14.17 -2.69 -17.03
N PRO A 93 15.41 -2.35 -17.40
CA PRO A 93 15.73 -0.99 -17.81
C PRO A 93 15.07 -0.72 -19.16
N ILE A 94 14.29 0.36 -19.22
CA ILE A 94 13.74 0.92 -20.45
C ILE A 94 14.92 1.49 -21.25
N LEU A 95 15.10 1.02 -22.49
CA LEU A 95 15.91 1.68 -23.52
C LEU A 95 15.10 2.79 -24.19
#